data_AF-A0A949AQ60-F1
#
_entry.id   AF-A0A949AQ60-F1
#
_cell.length_a   1.000
_cell.length_b   1.000
_cell.length_c   1.000
_cell.angle_alpha   90.00
_cell.angle_beta   90.00
_cell.angle_gamma   90.00
#
_symmetry.space_group_name_H-M   'P 1'
#
loop_
_entity.id
_entity.type
_entity.pdbx_description
1 polymer ?
#
loop_
_entity_poly.entity_id
_entity_poly.type
_entity_poly.pdbx_seq_one_letter_code
_entity_poly.pdbx_strand_id
1 'polypeptide(L)'
;MIEIVGNKLWVQKIKMTFFGLNIGARMTVLRLAGDSLFVHSPVHLDVKLKQELDRIGRVDFVVSPNKMHHFFIADYMQGYPAALVYASPGLPEKR
;
A
#
# COMPACT_ATOMS: atom_id res chain seq x y z
N MET A 1 11.41 -0.15 3.35
CA MET A 1 11.13 -0.61 1.97
C MET A 1 12.43 -1.05 1.28
N ILE A 2 12.39 -2.08 0.43
CA ILE A 2 13.54 -2.52 -0.39
C ILE A 2 13.37 -1.98 -1.81
N GLU A 3 14.38 -1.31 -2.33
CA GLU A 3 14.42 -0.86 -3.72
C GLU A 3 14.80 -2.03 -4.64
N ILE A 4 13.99 -2.25 -5.68
CA ILE A 4 14.18 -3.33 -6.67
C ILE A 4 14.63 -2.76 -8.01
N VAL A 5 14.08 -1.60 -8.39
CA VAL A 5 14.49 -0.85 -9.57
C VAL A 5 14.80 0.57 -9.13
N GLY A 6 16.02 1.03 -9.41
CA GLY A 6 16.54 2.32 -8.97
C GLY A 6 15.57 3.47 -9.23
N ASN A 7 15.18 4.11 -8.14
CA ASN A 7 14.24 5.20 -8.00
C ASN A 7 12.85 4.99 -8.67
N LYS A 8 12.46 3.74 -8.91
CA LYS A 8 11.24 3.42 -9.68
C LYS A 8 10.34 2.39 -9.02
N LEU A 9 10.90 1.40 -8.34
CA LEU A 9 10.11 0.31 -7.77
C LEU A 9 10.66 -0.14 -6.42
N TRP A 10 9.78 -0.17 -5.43
CA TRP A 10 10.08 -0.66 -4.09
C TRP A 10 9.10 -1.74 -3.66
N VAL A 11 9.55 -2.59 -2.73
CA VAL A 11 8.75 -3.63 -2.11
C VAL A 11 8.87 -3.54 -0.59
N GLN A 12 7.73 -3.56 0.10
CA GLN A 12 7.65 -3.75 1.55
C GLN A 12 7.05 -5.12 1.83
N LYS A 13 7.71 -5.91 2.68
CA LYS A 13 7.19 -7.18 3.17
C LYS A 13 6.90 -7.05 4.66
N ILE A 14 5.77 -7.59 5.11
CA ILE A 14 5.45 -7.72 6.53
C ILE A 14 5.17 -9.18 6.85
N LYS A 15 5.42 -9.58 8.10
CA LYS A 15 4.90 -10.85 8.62
C LYS A 15 3.42 -10.65 8.91
N MET A 16 2.61 -11.62 8.50
CA MET A 16 1.17 -11.61 8.75
C MET A 16 0.74 -13.05 9.00
N THR A 17 0.13 -13.27 10.16
CA THR A 17 -0.38 -14.58 10.56
C THR A 17 -1.88 -14.60 10.33
N PHE A 18 -2.35 -15.60 9.60
CA PHE A 18 -3.77 -15.83 9.32
C PHE A 18 -4.09 -17.29 9.66
N PHE A 19 -5.06 -17.52 10.55
CA PHE A 19 -5.38 -18.86 11.09
C PHE A 19 -4.16 -19.66 11.57
N GLY A 20 -3.22 -19.01 12.26
CA GLY A 20 -2.01 -19.65 12.79
C GLY A 20 -0.90 -19.90 11.76
N LEU A 21 -1.13 -19.62 10.47
CA LEU A 21 -0.16 -19.75 9.39
C LEU A 21 0.47 -18.39 9.06
N ASN A 22 1.79 -18.32 8.97
CA ASN A 22 2.49 -17.12 8.52
C ASN A 22 2.51 -17.07 6.99
N ILE A 23 1.53 -16.36 6.43
CA ILE A 23 1.40 -16.15 4.98
C ILE A 23 2.14 -14.89 4.51
N GLY A 24 2.40 -13.96 5.44
CA GLY A 24 3.00 -12.67 5.14
C GLY A 24 2.10 -11.76 4.29
N ALA A 25 2.54 -10.53 4.09
CA ALA A 25 1.95 -9.64 3.09
C ALA A 25 3.05 -8.85 2.39
N ARG A 26 2.76 -8.42 1.16
CA ARG A 26 3.67 -7.66 0.31
C ARG A 26 2.94 -6.46 -0.28
N MET A 27 3.55 -5.29 -0.13
CA MET A 27 3.19 -4.08 -0.84
C MET A 27 4.25 -3.78 -1.89
N THR A 28 3.80 -3.33 -3.06
CA THR A 28 4.65 -2.82 -4.12
C THR A 28 4.36 -1.35 -4.32
N VAL A 29 5.42 -0.54 -4.40
CA VAL A 29 5.31 0.90 -4.65
C VAL A 29 6.01 1.19 -5.98
N LEU A 30 5.30 1.83 -6.89
CA LEU A 30 5.85 2.28 -8.18
C LEU A 30 5.89 3.80 -8.20
N ARG A 31 7.00 4.37 -8.68
CA ARG A 31 7.05 5.78 -9.07
C ARG A 31 6.47 5.91 -10.48
N LEU A 32 5.50 6.80 -10.64
CA LEU A 32 4.93 7.19 -11.93
C LEU A 32 5.68 8.41 -12.49
N ALA A 33 5.18 9.02 -13.56
CA ALA A 33 5.75 10.27 -14.06
C ALA A 33 5.72 11.37 -12.98
N GLY A 34 6.82 12.13 -12.87
CA GLY A 34 7.02 13.07 -11.77
C GLY A 34 7.36 12.35 -10.45
N ASP A 35 6.77 12.83 -9.35
CA ASP A 35 6.98 12.29 -8.00
C ASP A 35 5.76 11.55 -7.44
N SER A 36 4.82 11.19 -8.31
CA SER A 36 3.63 10.45 -7.94
C SER A 36 3.94 8.98 -7.65
N LEU A 37 3.37 8.43 -6.59
CA LEU A 37 3.51 7.04 -6.19
C LEU A 37 2.19 6.30 -6.35
N PHE A 38 2.30 5.10 -6.91
CA PHE A 38 1.28 4.08 -6.96
C PHE A 38 1.58 2.98 -5.94
N VAL A 39 0.70 2.82 -4.96
CA VAL A 39 0.79 1.82 -3.91
C VAL A 39 -0.15 0.67 -4.22
N HIS A 40 0.41 -0.52 -4.43
CA HIS A 40 -0.33 -1.73 -4.70
C HIS A 40 -0.25 -2.70 -3.52
N SER A 41 -1.39 -3.28 -3.15
CA SER A 41 -1.49 -4.25 -2.06
C SER A 41 -0.97 -3.67 -0.74
N PRO A 42 -1.58 -2.57 -0.23
CA PRO A 42 -1.08 -1.86 0.94
C PRO A 42 -0.93 -2.78 2.14
N VAL A 43 0.17 -2.60 2.89
CA VAL A 43 0.43 -3.19 4.21
C VAL A 43 0.22 -2.14 5.29
N HIS A 44 0.14 -2.53 6.57
CA HIS A 44 -0.06 -1.59 7.68
C HIS A 44 0.83 -0.34 7.57
N LEU A 45 0.21 0.83 7.63
CA LEU A 45 0.90 2.11 7.50
C LEU A 45 1.33 2.60 8.88
N ASP A 46 2.50 2.14 9.33
CA ASP A 46 3.14 2.70 10.51
C ASP A 46 3.86 4.03 10.22
N VAL A 47 4.27 4.74 11.27
CA VAL A 47 4.95 6.04 11.16
C VAL A 47 6.21 5.95 10.30
N LYS A 48 6.97 4.86 10.41
CA LYS A 48 8.22 4.68 9.68
C LYS A 48 7.94 4.48 8.19
N LEU A 49 7.00 3.63 7.83
CA LEU A 49 6.60 3.39 6.45
C LEU A 49 6.03 4.65 5.81
N LYS A 50 5.24 5.42 6.56
CA LYS A 50 4.73 6.70 6.08
C LYS A 50 5.86 7.67 5.75
N GLN A 51 6.83 7.84 6.67
CA GLN A 51 8.01 8.68 6.42
C GLN A 51 8.83 8.20 5.23
N GLU A 52 9.01 6.89 5.07
CA GLU A 52 9.72 6.33 3.92
C GLU A 52 8.98 6.61 2.59
N LEU A 53 7.66 6.53 2.57
CA LEU A 53 6.83 6.87 1.41
C LEU A 53 6.90 8.38 1.09
N ASP A 54 6.68 9.24 2.09
CA ASP A 54 6.75 10.70 1.95
C ASP A 54 8.11 11.16 1.41
N ARG A 55 9.20 10.49 1.82
CA ARG A 55 10.56 10.78 1.35
C ARG A 55 10.77 10.45 -0.12
N ILE A 56 10.13 9.40 -0.64
CA ILE A 56 10.32 8.99 -2.03
C ILE A 56 9.32 9.69 -2.95
N GLY A 57 8.15 10.13 -2.50
CA GLY A 57 7.22 10.85 -3.35
C GLY A 57 5.83 11.04 -2.75
N ARG A 58 4.91 11.57 -3.54
CA ARG A 58 3.53 11.79 -3.16
C ARG A 58 2.68 10.57 -3.48
N VAL A 59 2.07 9.97 -2.47
CA VAL A 59 1.11 8.88 -2.67
C VAL A 59 -0.17 9.44 -3.30
N ASP A 60 -0.39 9.13 -4.58
CA ASP A 60 -1.58 9.59 -5.32
C ASP A 60 -2.56 8.45 -5.59
N PHE A 61 -2.08 7.21 -5.60
CA PHE A 61 -2.90 6.04 -5.93
C PHE A 61 -2.66 4.91 -4.93
N VAL A 62 -3.74 4.37 -4.37
CA VAL A 62 -3.70 3.20 -3.48
C VAL A 62 -4.68 2.16 -4.00
N VAL A 63 -4.16 0.97 -4.31
CA VAL A 63 -4.93 -0.10 -4.96
C VAL A 63 -4.93 -1.36 -4.12
N SER A 64 -6.12 -1.86 -3.80
CA SER A 64 -6.30 -3.17 -3.19
C SER A 64 -6.60 -4.22 -4.26
N PRO A 65 -5.77 -5.27 -4.40
CA PRO A 65 -5.91 -6.23 -5.50
C PRO A 65 -7.11 -7.18 -5.35
N ASN A 66 -7.64 -7.36 -4.14
CA ASN A 66 -8.75 -8.27 -3.89
C ASN A 66 -9.45 -7.99 -2.54
N LYS A 67 -10.58 -8.69 -2.33
CA LYS A 67 -11.43 -8.57 -1.14
C LYS A 67 -10.78 -9.01 0.17
N MET A 68 -9.59 -9.59 0.17
CA MET A 68 -8.82 -9.95 1.39
C MET A 68 -7.77 -8.89 1.76
N HIS A 69 -7.41 -8.00 0.84
CA HIS A 69 -6.32 -7.02 1.02
C HIS A 69 -6.84 -5.62 1.40
N HIS A 70 -8.00 -5.53 2.06
CA HIS A 70 -8.60 -4.26 2.49
C HIS A 70 -8.26 -3.87 3.92
N PHE A 71 -7.60 -4.74 4.69
CA PHE A 71 -7.29 -4.51 6.10
C PHE A 71 -6.60 -3.17 6.36
N PHE A 72 -5.75 -2.72 5.43
CA PHE A 72 -4.94 -1.53 5.62
C PHE A 72 -5.37 -0.33 4.76
N ILE A 73 -6.37 -0.46 3.88
CA ILE A 73 -6.79 0.66 3.00
C ILE A 73 -7.20 1.88 3.84
N ALA A 74 -7.88 1.66 4.97
CA ALA A 74 -8.34 2.74 5.84
C ALA A 74 -7.17 3.58 6.38
N ASP A 75 -6.05 2.96 6.73
CA ASP A 75 -4.85 3.66 7.20
C ASP A 75 -4.31 4.61 6.12
N TYR A 76 -4.37 4.21 4.84
CA TYR A 76 -3.92 5.04 3.73
C TYR A 76 -4.91 6.15 3.39
N MET A 77 -6.21 5.90 3.50
CA MET A 77 -7.23 6.94 3.34
C MET A 77 -7.06 8.05 4.38
N GLN A 78 -6.70 7.69 5.62
CA GLN A 78 -6.44 8.65 6.69
C GLN A 78 -5.08 9.33 6.54
N GLY A 79 -4.03 8.56 6.21
CA GLY A 79 -2.66 9.08 6.09
C GLY A 79 -2.41 9.90 4.82
N TYR A 80 -3.20 9.67 3.76
CA TYR A 80 -3.10 10.32 2.46
C TYR A 80 -4.50 10.70 1.94
N PRO A 81 -5.17 11.71 2.54
CA PRO A 81 -6.55 12.05 2.22
C PRO A 81 -6.75 12.55 0.77
N ALA A 82 -5.68 12.98 0.10
CA ALA A 82 -5.70 13.38 -1.30
C ALA A 82 -5.49 12.22 -2.29
N ALA A 83 -5.12 11.02 -1.81
CA ALA A 83 -4.89 9.87 -2.66
C ALA A 83 -6.20 9.28 -3.18
N LEU A 84 -6.22 8.89 -4.45
CA LEU A 84 -7.29 8.10 -5.02
C LEU A 84 -7.16 6.63 -4.60
N VAL A 85 -8.23 6.10 -4.02
CA VAL A 85 -8.27 4.73 -3.52
C VAL A 85 -9.14 3.85 -4.41
N TYR A 86 -8.54 2.82 -5.01
CA TYR A 86 -9.22 1.82 -5.81
C TYR A 86 -9.33 0.53 -5.02
N ALA A 87 -10.51 0.29 -4.44
CA ALA A 87 -10.85 -0.96 -3.78
C ALA A 87 -11.35 -2.01 -4.80
N SER A 88 -11.13 -3.28 -4.51
CA SER A 88 -11.66 -4.37 -5.35
C SER A 88 -13.20 -4.31 -5.42
N PRO A 89 -13.84 -4.61 -6.56
CA PRO A 89 -15.30 -4.64 -6.69
C PRO A 89 -15.99 -5.46 -5.59
N GLY A 90 -17.10 -4.96 -5.06
CA GLY A 90 -17.86 -5.58 -3.97
C GLY A 90 -17.25 -5.45 -2.57
N LEU A 91 -16.23 -4.61 -2.39
CA LEU A 91 -15.77 -4.19 -1.06
C LEU A 91 -16.71 -3.18 -0.38
N PRO A 92 -17.25 -2.16 -1.10
CA PRO A 92 -18.18 -1.20 -0.50
C PRO A 92 -19.45 -1.87 0.05
N GLU A 93 -19.90 -2.96 -0.57
CA GLU A 93 -21.10 -3.72 -0.19
C GLU A 93 -20.89 -4.64 1.03
N LYS A 94 -19.63 -4.87 1.44
CA LYS A 94 -19.27 -5.73 2.56
C LYS A 94 -19.11 -4.95 3.88
N ARG A 95 -19.22 -3.62 3.85
CA ARG A 95 -19.14 -2.75 5.04
C ARG A 95 -20.50 -2.24 5.43
#